data_AF-A0AA91TGP3-F1
#
_entry.id   AF-A0AA91TGP3-F1
#
_cell.length_a   1.000
_cell.length_b   1.000
_cell.length_c   1.000
_cell.angle_alpha   90.00
_cell.angle_beta   90.00
_cell.angle_gamma   90.00
#
_symmetry.space_group_name_H-M   'P 1'
#
loop_
_entity.id
_entity.type
_entity.pdbx_description
1 polymer ?
#
loop_
_entity_poly.entity_id
_entity_poly.type
_entity_poly.pdbx_seq_one_letter_code
_entity_poly.pdbx_strand_id
1 'polypeptide(L)'
;MLYYADESHVCTNGYVPYGWQFKNEDIYIPSEKAARLNIFGMITKRNQYKGFTTQESINADRIVDYLDRFSFNVTKKTVIVLDNASVHRNRKVKELRKIWEKRGLFLFYLPPYSPELNPAEILWRILKGKWIRPIDYETTDSLFYCTNMALASVGTNLFVNYSYL
;
A
#
# COMPACT_ATOMS: atom_id res chain seq x y z
N MET A 1 -7.29 18.03 3.89
CA MET A 1 -6.14 17.10 3.78
C MET A 1 -6.38 16.23 2.57
N LEU A 2 -5.33 15.86 1.85
CA LEU A 2 -5.44 15.04 0.64
C LEU A 2 -4.58 13.79 0.82
N TYR A 3 -5.23 12.64 0.87
CA TYR A 3 -4.60 11.33 0.91
C TYR A 3 -4.76 10.65 -0.44
N TYR A 4 -3.75 9.89 -0.82
CA TYR A 4 -3.77 8.99 -1.96
C TYR A 4 -3.64 7.58 -1.43
N ALA A 5 -4.66 6.78 -1.66
CA ALA A 5 -4.78 5.42 -1.15
C ALA A 5 -4.60 4.41 -2.28
N ASP A 6 -3.98 3.29 -1.95
CA ASP A 6 -3.68 2.21 -2.88
C ASP A 6 -3.39 0.90 -2.12
N GLU A 7 -3.54 -0.21 -2.84
CA GLU A 7 -3.20 -1.54 -2.37
C GLU A 7 -1.86 -2.01 -2.91
N SER A 8 -1.06 -2.60 -2.03
CA SER A 8 0.16 -3.29 -2.42
C SER A 8 0.32 -4.60 -1.68
N HIS A 9 1.38 -5.33 -2.01
CA HIS A 9 1.75 -6.53 -1.28
C HIS A 9 3.26 -6.76 -1.36
N VAL A 10 3.80 -7.40 -0.33
CA VAL A 10 5.15 -7.98 -0.33
C VAL A 10 5.04 -9.49 -0.19
N CYS A 11 5.94 -10.22 -0.82
CA CYS A 11 6.00 -11.67 -0.74
C CYS A 11 7.44 -12.15 -0.61
N THR A 12 7.62 -13.31 0.03
CA THR A 12 8.94 -13.96 0.22
C THR A 12 9.52 -14.50 -1.07
N ASN A 13 8.72 -14.63 -2.13
CA ASN A 13 9.23 -14.75 -3.50
C ASN A 13 9.73 -13.36 -3.94
N GLY A 14 10.74 -12.84 -3.23
CA GLY A 14 11.36 -11.57 -3.49
C GLY A 14 12.26 -11.66 -4.71
N TYR A 15 12.00 -10.78 -5.68
CA TYR A 15 12.89 -10.29 -6.73
C TYR A 15 13.92 -11.30 -7.24
N VAL A 16 13.64 -11.96 -8.38
CA VAL A 16 14.68 -12.68 -9.13
C VAL A 16 15.76 -11.65 -9.52
N PRO A 17 16.95 -11.66 -8.90
CA PRO A 17 18.00 -10.74 -9.32
C PRO A 17 18.38 -11.08 -10.75
N TYR A 18 18.55 -10.07 -11.59
CA TYR A 18 19.09 -10.27 -12.94
C TYR A 18 20.52 -10.84 -12.81
N GLY A 19 20.76 -12.00 -13.40
CA GLY A 19 22.04 -12.69 -13.33
C GLY A 19 22.38 -13.37 -14.65
N TRP A 20 23.67 -13.46 -14.95
CA TRP A 20 24.18 -14.25 -16.07
C TRP A 20 24.46 -15.66 -15.59
N GLN A 21 23.88 -16.66 -16.24
CA GLN A 21 24.16 -18.07 -15.99
C GLN A 21 24.98 -18.66 -17.12
N PHE A 22 25.92 -19.56 -16.80
CA PHE A 22 26.65 -20.31 -17.82
C PHE A 22 25.76 -21.41 -18.41
N LYS A 23 26.04 -21.81 -19.66
CA LYS A 23 25.21 -22.76 -20.44
C LYS A 23 24.98 -24.13 -19.77
N ASN A 24 25.74 -24.46 -18.73
CA ASN A 24 25.71 -25.74 -18.02
C ASN A 24 25.33 -25.61 -16.53
N GLU A 25 24.82 -24.45 -16.10
CA GLU A 25 24.28 -24.26 -14.74
C GLU A 25 22.76 -24.20 -14.79
N ASP A 26 22.12 -25.18 -14.16
CA ASP A 26 20.68 -25.14 -13.92
C ASP A 26 20.42 -24.51 -12.55
N ILE A 27 20.15 -23.20 -12.54
CA ILE A 27 19.72 -22.49 -11.34
C ILE A 27 18.20 -22.60 -11.23
N TYR A 28 17.73 -23.44 -10.32
CA TYR A 28 16.30 -23.58 -10.02
C TYR A 28 15.92 -22.73 -8.80
N ILE A 29 14.84 -21.96 -8.92
CA ILE A 29 14.18 -21.31 -7.78
C ILE A 29 12.97 -22.18 -7.42
N PRO A 30 12.98 -22.90 -6.28
CA PRO A 30 11.82 -23.69 -5.86
C PRO A 30 10.60 -22.77 -5.68
N SER A 31 9.49 -23.11 -6.35
CA SER A 31 8.23 -22.38 -6.21
C SER A 31 7.51 -22.83 -4.94
N GLU A 32 7.88 -22.24 -3.81
CA GLU A 32 7.15 -22.42 -2.56
C GLU A 32 5.93 -21.47 -2.49
N LYS A 33 4.95 -21.80 -1.64
CA LYS A 33 3.86 -20.87 -1.33
C LYS A 33 4.45 -19.66 -0.60
N ALA A 34 4.80 -18.64 -1.37
CA ALA A 34 5.30 -17.39 -0.86
C ALA A 34 4.34 -16.84 0.19
N ALA A 35 4.83 -16.62 1.41
CA ALA A 35 4.06 -15.89 2.39
C ALA A 35 3.87 -14.46 1.86
N ARG A 36 2.65 -13.96 1.95
CA ARG A 36 2.26 -12.67 1.39
C ARG A 36 1.69 -11.77 2.47
N LEU A 37 2.18 -10.54 2.52
CA LEU A 37 1.60 -9.48 3.34
C LEU A 37 0.95 -8.47 2.40
N ASN A 38 -0.37 -8.41 2.43
CA ASN A 38 -1.14 -7.40 1.73
C ASN A 38 -1.17 -6.11 2.56
N ILE A 39 -1.09 -4.99 1.87
CA ILE A 39 -0.97 -3.66 2.44
C ILE A 39 -2.07 -2.80 1.84
N PHE A 40 -2.89 -2.18 2.68
CA PHE A 40 -3.70 -1.04 2.29
C PHE A 40 -3.08 0.20 2.92
N GLY A 41 -2.62 1.12 2.10
CA GLY A 41 -1.95 2.34 2.56
C GLY A 41 -2.55 3.58 1.95
N MET A 42 -2.48 4.67 2.70
CA MET A 42 -2.80 6.00 2.23
C MET A 42 -1.69 6.98 2.66
N ILE A 43 -1.26 7.82 1.73
CA ILE A 43 -0.18 8.77 1.96
C ILE A 43 -0.55 10.16 1.47
N THR A 44 -0.13 11.19 2.20
CA THR A 44 -0.18 12.58 1.72
C THR A 44 1.15 12.94 1.06
N LYS A 45 1.16 13.95 0.17
CA LYS A 45 2.43 14.50 -0.37
C LYS A 45 3.38 15.08 0.71
N ARG A 46 2.90 15.20 1.96
CA ARG A 46 3.69 15.60 3.13
C ARG A 46 4.17 14.41 3.96
N ASN A 47 4.19 13.20 3.39
CA ASN A 47 4.66 11.97 4.04
C ASN A 47 3.87 11.56 5.29
N GLN A 48 2.63 12.03 5.45
CA GLN A 48 1.74 11.48 6.47
C GLN A 48 1.16 10.17 5.94
N TYR A 49 1.65 9.04 6.44
CA TYR A 49 1.19 7.70 6.10
C TYR A 49 0.16 7.21 7.12
N LYS A 50 -0.86 6.50 6.63
CA LYS A 50 -1.80 5.70 7.42
C LYS A 50 -2.14 4.45 6.62
N GLY A 51 -2.37 3.33 7.28
CA GLY A 51 -2.73 2.10 6.59
C GLY A 51 -2.82 0.92 7.54
N PHE A 52 -3.03 -0.26 6.97
CA PHE A 52 -2.94 -1.53 7.68
C PHE A 52 -2.33 -2.60 6.79
N THR A 53 -1.79 -3.62 7.44
CA THR A 53 -1.23 -4.81 6.79
C THR A 53 -2.01 -6.04 7.22
N THR A 54 -2.12 -7.03 6.34
CA THR A 54 -2.80 -8.30 6.61
C THR A 54 -2.22 -9.42 5.78
N GLN A 55 -2.18 -10.63 6.34
CA GLN A 55 -1.82 -11.83 5.58
C GLN A 55 -3.02 -12.39 4.77
N GLU A 56 -4.24 -12.05 5.18
CA GLU A 56 -5.46 -12.35 4.42
C GLU A 56 -5.69 -11.37 3.26
N SER A 57 -6.59 -11.72 2.34
CA SER A 57 -7.02 -10.86 1.25
C SER A 57 -7.66 -9.56 1.74
N ILE A 58 -7.33 -8.46 1.06
CA ILE A 58 -7.98 -7.16 1.30
C ILE A 58 -9.30 -7.17 0.53
N ASN A 59 -10.40 -7.29 1.27
CA ASN A 59 -11.75 -7.20 0.74
C ASN A 59 -12.33 -5.82 0.99
N ALA A 60 -13.37 -5.47 0.23
CA ALA A 60 -14.10 -4.21 0.38
C ALA A 60 -14.54 -3.94 1.83
N ASP A 61 -14.94 -4.97 2.58
CA ASP A 61 -15.36 -4.84 3.97
C ASP A 61 -14.26 -4.33 4.91
N ARG A 62 -13.03 -4.81 4.72
CA ARG A 62 -11.88 -4.37 5.54
C ARG A 62 -11.50 -2.93 5.25
N ILE A 63 -11.56 -2.54 3.97
CA ILE A 63 -11.33 -1.16 3.55
C ILE A 63 -12.41 -0.25 4.14
N VAL A 64 -13.68 -0.65 4.03
CA VAL A 64 -14.82 0.08 4.59
C VAL A 64 -14.69 0.26 6.10
N ASP A 65 -14.40 -0.81 6.83
CA ASP A 65 -14.21 -0.77 8.29
C ASP A 65 -13.06 0.17 8.67
N TYR A 66 -11.93 0.08 7.95
CA TYR A 66 -10.81 0.97 8.18
C TYR A 66 -11.15 2.44 7.91
N LEU A 67 -11.83 2.74 6.79
CA LEU A 67 -12.26 4.09 6.44
C LEU A 67 -13.28 4.65 7.43
N ASP A 68 -14.19 3.81 7.93
CA ASP A 68 -15.16 4.23 8.94
C ASP A 68 -14.47 4.59 10.26
N ARG A 69 -13.57 3.73 10.76
CA ARG A 69 -12.73 4.03 11.94
C ARG A 69 -11.87 5.28 11.73
N PHE A 70 -11.31 5.45 10.53
CA PHE A 70 -10.54 6.63 10.18
C PHE A 70 -11.40 7.90 10.19
N SER A 71 -12.65 7.83 9.73
CA SER A 71 -13.56 8.98 9.66
C SER A 71 -13.81 9.65 11.01
N PHE A 72 -13.77 8.90 12.12
CA PHE A 72 -13.88 9.46 13.47
C PHE A 72 -12.67 10.31 13.89
N ASN A 73 -11.50 10.06 13.28
CA ASN A 73 -10.26 10.78 13.57
C ASN A 73 -10.05 12.00 12.65
N VAL A 74 -11.01 12.30 11.77
CA VAL A 74 -10.92 13.41 10.83
C VAL A 74 -11.35 14.71 11.52
N THR A 75 -10.40 15.62 11.73
CA THR A 75 -10.64 16.94 12.35
C THR A 75 -10.82 18.07 11.34
N LYS A 76 -10.45 17.85 10.08
CA LYS A 76 -10.51 18.81 8.98
C LYS A 76 -10.96 18.13 7.71
N LYS A 77 -11.59 18.87 6.81
CA LYS A 77 -12.05 18.35 5.50
C LYS A 77 -10.94 17.53 4.83
N THR A 78 -11.15 16.23 4.69
CA THR A 78 -10.16 15.26 4.23
C THR A 78 -10.71 14.53 3.02
N VAL A 79 -9.93 14.49 1.95
CA VAL A 79 -10.25 13.80 0.71
C VAL A 79 -9.30 12.62 0.58
N ILE A 80 -9.84 11.43 0.36
CA ILE A 80 -9.08 10.24 -0.01
C ILE A 80 -9.30 10.01 -1.50
N VAL A 81 -8.20 10.05 -2.24
CA VAL A 81 -8.11 9.70 -3.65
C VAL A 81 -7.86 8.20 -3.74
N LEU A 82 -8.79 7.48 -4.35
CA LEU A 82 -8.72 6.05 -4.61
C LEU A 82 -8.58 5.80 -6.11
N ASP A 83 -7.96 4.69 -6.46
CA ASP A 83 -7.99 4.18 -7.82
C ASP A 83 -9.40 3.65 -8.17
N ASN A 84 -9.56 3.20 -9.41
CA ASN A 84 -10.86 2.79 -9.91
C ASN A 84 -11.20 1.31 -9.64
N ALA A 85 -10.53 0.67 -8.69
CA ALA A 85 -10.72 -0.75 -8.42
C ALA A 85 -12.16 -1.06 -7.94
N SER A 86 -12.67 -2.21 -8.37
CA SER A 86 -14.04 -2.67 -8.05
C SER A 86 -14.28 -2.82 -6.55
N VAL A 87 -13.22 -3.14 -5.79
CA VAL A 87 -13.24 -3.24 -4.32
C VAL A 87 -13.66 -1.94 -3.64
N HIS A 88 -13.38 -0.79 -4.26
CA HIS A 88 -13.73 0.54 -3.73
C HIS A 88 -15.13 1.00 -4.11
N ARG A 89 -15.85 0.26 -4.96
CA ARG A 89 -17.17 0.62 -5.51
C ARG A 89 -18.32 -0.25 -5.02
N ASN A 90 -18.16 -0.90 -3.86
CA ASN A 90 -19.22 -1.72 -3.28
C ASN A 90 -20.41 -0.85 -2.80
N ARG A 91 -21.61 -1.43 -2.78
CA ARG A 91 -22.84 -0.83 -2.23
C ARG A 91 -22.61 -0.25 -0.84
N LYS A 92 -21.87 -0.94 0.03
CA LYS A 92 -21.53 -0.47 1.38
C LYS A 92 -20.78 0.87 1.37
N VAL A 93 -19.83 1.04 0.45
CA VAL A 93 -19.09 2.30 0.29
C VAL A 93 -20.05 3.43 -0.10
N LYS A 94 -21.00 3.17 -1.00
CA LYS A 94 -22.00 4.17 -1.42
C LYS A 94 -22.92 4.60 -0.27
N GLU A 95 -23.35 3.65 0.56
CA GLU A 95 -24.22 3.90 1.72
C GLU A 95 -23.48 4.72 2.79
N LEU A 96 -22.26 4.31 3.15
CA LEU A 96 -21.47 4.96 4.19
C LEU A 96 -20.84 6.28 3.75
N ARG A 97 -20.67 6.51 2.45
CA ARG A 97 -20.11 7.75 1.90
C ARG A 97 -20.82 8.99 2.45
N LYS A 98 -22.15 8.99 2.52
CA LYS A 98 -22.91 10.14 3.06
C LYS A 98 -22.60 10.39 4.54
N ILE A 99 -22.33 9.33 5.30
CA ILE A 99 -21.96 9.43 6.73
C ILE A 99 -20.55 9.98 6.86
N TRP A 100 -19.61 9.47 6.06
CA TRP A 100 -18.23 9.95 6.02
C TRP A 100 -18.15 11.43 5.60
N GLU A 101 -18.92 11.85 4.60
CA GLU A 101 -18.96 13.25 4.16
C GLU A 101 -19.44 14.18 5.26
N LYS A 102 -20.44 13.76 6.07
CA LYS A 102 -20.88 14.50 7.27
C LYS A 102 -19.79 14.58 8.35
N ARG A 103 -18.92 13.57 8.45
CA ARG A 103 -17.73 13.57 9.31
C ARG A 103 -16.53 14.29 8.68
N GLY A 104 -16.71 14.91 7.51
CA GLY A 104 -15.66 15.67 6.82
C GLY A 104 -14.70 14.81 5.99
N LEU A 105 -15.00 13.52 5.77
CA LEU A 105 -14.25 12.60 4.95
C LEU A 105 -14.92 12.39 3.57
N PHE A 106 -14.21 12.72 2.51
CA PHE A 106 -14.70 12.67 1.14
C PHE A 106 -13.89 11.65 0.34
N LEU A 107 -14.57 10.90 -0.53
CA LEU A 107 -13.91 9.98 -1.46
C LEU A 107 -13.90 10.57 -2.86
N PHE A 108 -12.73 10.55 -3.48
CA PHE A 108 -12.51 10.92 -4.88
C PHE A 108 -11.91 9.72 -5.61
N TYR A 109 -12.42 9.41 -6.80
CA TYR A 109 -11.92 8.30 -7.61
C TYR A 109 -11.18 8.85 -8.80
N LEU A 110 -9.96 8.38 -9.04
CA LEU A 110 -9.19 8.74 -10.23
C LEU A 110 -9.91 8.28 -11.50
N PRO A 111 -9.72 9.00 -12.63
CA PRO A 111 -10.14 8.49 -13.92
C PRO A 111 -9.47 7.13 -14.21
N PRO A 112 -10.13 6.27 -15.00
CA PRO A 112 -9.55 4.98 -15.38
C PRO A 112 -8.17 5.13 -16.03
N TYR A 113 -7.26 4.19 -15.75
CA TYR A 113 -5.93 4.11 -16.36
C TYR A 113 -4.97 5.27 -16.06
N SER A 114 -5.05 5.90 -14.88
CA SER A 114 -4.05 6.90 -14.44
C SER A 114 -3.26 6.49 -13.17
N PRO A 115 -2.62 5.30 -13.15
CA PRO A 115 -1.84 4.80 -12.01
C PRO A 115 -0.68 5.75 -11.63
N GLU A 116 0.00 6.30 -12.63
CA GLU A 116 1.11 7.25 -12.48
C GLU A 116 0.78 8.51 -11.66
N LEU A 117 -0.51 8.83 -11.51
CA LEU A 117 -0.98 9.98 -10.73
C LEU A 117 -1.17 9.67 -9.24
N ASN A 118 -0.89 8.44 -8.79
CA ASN A 118 -1.03 8.02 -7.41
C ASN A 118 0.33 8.01 -6.66
N PRO A 119 0.61 9.01 -5.80
CA PRO A 119 1.78 9.04 -4.92
C PRO A 119 2.02 7.78 -4.07
N ALA A 120 0.98 6.97 -3.83
CA ALA A 120 1.13 5.69 -3.13
C ALA A 120 1.97 4.69 -3.94
N GLU A 121 1.92 4.72 -5.27
CA GLU A 121 2.76 3.83 -6.10
C GLU A 121 4.25 4.12 -5.93
N ILE A 122 4.62 5.40 -5.79
CA ILE A 122 6.02 5.79 -5.51
C ILE A 122 6.43 5.29 -4.12
N LEU A 123 5.55 5.40 -3.13
CA LEU A 123 5.78 4.83 -1.80
C LEU A 123 6.07 3.32 -1.91
N TRP A 124 5.28 2.57 -2.66
CA TRP A 124 5.49 1.13 -2.86
C TRP A 124 6.79 0.80 -3.57
N ARG A 125 7.14 1.57 -4.60
CA ARG A 125 8.42 1.42 -5.31
C ARG A 125 9.62 1.65 -4.39
N ILE A 126 9.55 2.66 -3.54
CA ILE A 126 10.63 2.97 -2.58
C ILE A 126 10.66 1.92 -1.46
N LEU A 127 9.51 1.53 -0.93
CA LEU A 127 9.41 0.49 0.10
C LEU A 127 10.11 -0.79 -0.35
N LYS A 128 9.73 -1.31 -1.53
CA LYS A 128 10.24 -2.59 -2.05
C LYS A 128 11.65 -2.47 -2.66
N GLY A 129 11.99 -1.32 -3.23
CA GLY A 129 13.26 -1.13 -3.95
C GLY A 129 14.38 -0.52 -3.12
N LYS A 130 14.09 0.09 -1.97
CA LYS A 130 15.09 0.79 -1.15
C LYS A 130 15.02 0.47 0.34
N TRP A 131 13.83 0.34 0.92
CA TRP A 131 13.70 0.20 2.37
C TRP A 131 13.74 -1.25 2.84
N ILE A 132 13.16 -2.17 2.08
CA ILE A 132 13.30 -3.60 2.31
C ILE A 132 14.61 -4.05 1.65
N ARG A 133 15.51 -4.64 2.42
CA ARG A 133 16.81 -5.11 1.94
C ARG A 133 16.72 -6.56 1.49
N PRO A 134 17.64 -7.05 0.64
CA PRO A 134 17.68 -8.45 0.23
C PRO A 134 17.69 -9.45 1.40
N ILE A 135 18.43 -9.15 2.47
CA ILE A 135 18.47 -9.97 3.70
C ILE A 135 17.10 -10.10 4.37
N ASP A 136 16.23 -9.09 4.23
CA ASP A 136 14.91 -9.11 4.86
C ASP A 136 13.96 -10.09 4.13
N TYR A 137 14.30 -10.58 2.92
CA TYR A 137 13.54 -11.59 2.19
C TYR A 137 13.86 -13.04 2.61
N GLU A 138 14.88 -13.27 3.46
CA GLU A 138 15.29 -14.62 3.87
C GLU A 138 14.20 -15.39 4.64
N THR A 139 13.39 -14.67 5.43
CA THR A 139 12.31 -15.27 6.21
C THR A 139 11.05 -14.44 6.13
N THR A 140 9.89 -15.11 6.21
CA THR A 140 8.58 -14.46 6.29
C THR A 140 8.50 -13.45 7.42
N ASP A 141 9.00 -13.82 8.60
CA ASP A 141 8.93 -12.96 9.79
C ASP A 141 9.79 -11.71 9.65
N SER A 142 11.02 -11.85 9.12
CA SER A 142 11.91 -10.72 8.83
C SER A 142 11.27 -9.76 7.81
N LEU A 143 10.71 -10.30 6.73
CA LEU A 143 10.07 -9.49 5.69
C LEU A 143 8.88 -8.72 6.25
N PHE A 144 8.02 -9.38 7.03
CA PHE A 144 6.82 -8.76 7.59
C PHE A 144 7.18 -7.74 8.66
N TYR A 145 8.15 -8.05 9.51
CA TYR A 145 8.66 -7.13 10.52
C TYR A 145 9.26 -5.87 9.87
N CYS A 146 10.18 -6.04 8.92
CA CYS A 146 10.82 -4.95 8.20
C CYS A 146 9.79 -4.08 7.47
N THR A 147 8.82 -4.71 6.80
CA THR A 147 7.75 -4.00 6.09
C THR A 147 6.92 -3.14 7.05
N ASN A 148 6.50 -3.69 8.19
CA ASN A 148 5.73 -2.95 9.19
C ASN A 148 6.54 -1.82 9.82
N MET A 149 7.81 -2.07 10.14
CA MET A 149 8.72 -1.06 10.68
C MET A 149 8.97 0.08 9.70
N ALA A 150 9.17 -0.22 8.42
CA ALA A 150 9.35 0.77 7.37
C ALA A 150 8.08 1.62 7.21
N LEU A 151 6.90 0.99 7.14
CA LEU A 151 5.62 1.70 7.05
C LEU A 151 5.36 2.60 8.26
N ALA A 152 5.65 2.14 9.47
CA ALA A 152 5.52 2.92 10.70
C ALA A 152 6.52 4.09 10.76
N SER A 153 7.66 3.98 10.08
CA SER A 153 8.70 5.00 10.02
C SER A 153 8.47 6.08 8.95
N VAL A 154 7.42 5.93 8.11
CA VAL A 154 7.10 6.91 7.07
C VAL A 154 6.62 8.22 7.70
N GLY A 155 7.28 9.32 7.34
CA GLY A 155 7.01 10.66 7.86
C GLY A 155 7.77 11.00 9.14
N THR A 156 8.52 10.05 9.71
CA THR A 156 9.40 10.27 10.87
C THR A 156 10.87 10.11 10.48
N ASN A 157 11.26 8.89 10.08
CA ASN A 157 12.63 8.56 9.68
C ASN A 157 12.75 8.30 8.17
N LEU A 158 11.65 7.90 7.53
CA LEU A 158 11.59 7.56 6.12
C LEU A 158 10.69 8.56 5.39
N PHE A 159 11.19 9.11 4.29
CA PHE A 159 10.47 10.12 3.52
C PHE A 159 10.47 9.77 2.04
N VAL A 160 9.32 9.93 1.41
CA VAL A 160 9.16 9.90 -0.04
C VAL A 160 9.32 11.32 -0.58
N ASN A 161 10.20 11.49 -1.55
CA ASN A 161 10.36 12.74 -2.26
C ASN A 161 9.46 12.75 -3.51
N TYR A 162 8.54 13.70 -3.55
CA TYR A 162 7.59 13.90 -4.66
C TYR A 162 7.95 15.09 -5.56
N SER A 163 9.12 15.73 -5.38
CA SER A 163 9.55 16.91 -6.14
C SER A 163 9.85 16.66 -7.62
N TYR A 164 9.86 15.40 -8.06
CA TYR A 164 10.11 15.00 -9.45
C TYR A 164 8.84 14.47 -10.15
N LEU A 165 7.66 14.74 -9.57
CA LEU A 165 6.34 14.52 -10.18
C LEU A 165 5.79 15.84 -10.73
#